data_AF-A0A068SHH6-F1
#
_entry.id   AF-A0A068SHH6-F1
#
_cell.length_a   1.000
_cell.length_b   1.000
_cell.length_c   1.000
_cell.angle_alpha   90.00
_cell.angle_beta   90.00
_cell.angle_gamma   90.00
#
_symmetry.space_group_name_H-M   'P 1'
#
loop_
_entity.id
_entity.type
_entity.pdbx_description
1 polymer ?
#
loop_
_entity_poly.entity_id
_entity_poly.type
_entity_poly.pdbx_seq_one_letter_code
_entity_poly.pdbx_strand_id
1 'polypeptide(L)'
;MSSPSITTTPFPPSRDDNAVKLRRQEAANALQRYPVLALHAVRNGESPAMMRLKLMSMMSNRPLQPSHATVKYKKGGVARASSSSDAS
;
A
#
# COMPACT_ATOMS: atom_id res chain seq x y z
N MET A 1 2.07 -1.04 55.22
CA MET A 1 1.93 -2.11 54.21
C MET A 1 2.58 -1.59 52.94
N SER A 2 3.73 -2.15 52.55
CA SER A 2 4.50 -1.66 51.39
C SER A 2 4.04 -2.38 50.12
N SER A 3 3.53 -1.63 49.15
CA SER A 3 3.14 -2.14 47.84
C SER A 3 4.37 -2.47 47.00
N PRO A 4 4.38 -3.57 46.22
CA PRO A 4 5.49 -3.87 45.32
C PRO A 4 5.43 -2.96 44.09
N SER A 5 6.46 -2.13 43.89
CA SER A 5 6.70 -1.46 42.62
C SER A 5 7.11 -2.50 41.58
N ILE A 6 6.25 -2.75 40.60
CA ILE A 6 6.56 -3.61 39.46
C ILE A 6 7.45 -2.80 38.52
N THR A 7 8.76 -2.97 38.63
CA THR A 7 9.71 -2.41 37.66
C THR A 7 9.63 -3.23 36.37
N THR A 8 8.76 -2.83 35.45
CA THR A 8 8.77 -3.33 34.07
C THR A 8 10.01 -2.79 33.38
N THR A 9 11.07 -3.58 33.30
CA THR A 9 12.24 -3.26 32.50
C THR A 9 11.85 -3.31 31.02
N PRO A 10 12.08 -2.24 30.23
CA PRO A 10 11.83 -2.28 28.80
C PRO A 10 12.88 -3.19 28.17
N PHE A 11 12.46 -4.38 27.70
CA PHE A 11 13.31 -5.21 26.86
C PHE A 11 13.80 -4.37 25.66
N PRO A 12 15.11 -4.36 25.36
CA PRO A 12 15.62 -3.63 24.22
C PRO A 12 15.00 -4.20 22.93
N PRO A 13 14.59 -3.33 21.97
CA PRO A 13 14.04 -3.80 20.71
C PRO A 13 15.06 -4.71 20.01
N SER A 14 14.60 -5.85 19.50
CA SER A 14 15.45 -6.77 18.76
C SER A 14 15.98 -6.08 17.49
N ARG A 15 17.14 -6.52 17.00
CA ARG A 15 17.70 -6.06 15.72
C ARG A 15 16.68 -6.21 14.57
N ASP A 16 15.84 -7.25 14.65
CA ASP A 16 14.78 -7.52 13.68
C ASP A 16 13.67 -6.46 13.71
N ASP A 17 13.36 -5.90 14.89
CA ASP A 17 12.36 -4.84 15.04
C ASP A 17 12.80 -3.55 14.33
N ASN A 18 14.09 -3.23 14.38
CA ASN A 18 14.64 -2.05 13.72
C ASN A 18 14.64 -2.21 12.19
N ALA A 19 14.95 -3.41 11.69
CA ALA A 19 14.89 -3.71 10.26
C ALA A 19 13.44 -3.67 9.73
N VAL A 20 12.46 -4.10 10.51
CA VAL A 20 11.04 -3.99 10.16
C VAL A 20 10.59 -2.52 10.14
N LYS A 21 10.98 -1.72 11.15
CA LYS A 21 10.67 -0.29 11.20
C LYS A 21 11.24 0.47 9.99
N LEU A 22 12.49 0.21 9.63
CA LEU A 22 13.13 0.84 8.47
C LEU A 22 12.38 0.52 7.17
N ARG A 23 12.07 -0.76 6.94
CA ARG A 23 11.30 -1.18 5.75
C ARG A 23 9.91 -0.55 5.68
N ARG A 24 9.23 -0.40 6.82
CA ARG A 24 7.93 0.30 6.88
C ARG A 24 8.06 1.79 6.60
N GLN A 25 9.13 2.43 7.08
CA GLN A 25 9.41 3.83 6.79
C GLN A 25 9.68 4.05 5.30
N GLU A 26 10.47 3.19 4.67
CA GLU A 26 10.72 3.22 3.22
C GLU A 26 9.43 3.03 2.43
N ALA A 27 8.58 2.08 2.84
CA ALA A 27 7.28 1.87 2.22
C ALA A 27 6.37 3.09 2.35
N ALA A 28 6.33 3.74 3.52
CA ALA A 28 5.57 4.96 3.73
C ALA A 28 6.08 6.11 2.84
N ASN A 29 7.41 6.28 2.74
CA ASN A 29 8.02 7.30 1.89
C ASN A 29 7.67 7.08 0.40
N ALA A 30 7.71 5.83 -0.06
CA ALA A 30 7.34 5.47 -1.43
C ALA A 30 5.84 5.71 -1.71
N LEU A 31 4.96 5.43 -0.74
CA LEU A 31 3.51 5.70 -0.88
C LEU A 31 3.18 7.19 -0.96
N GLN A 32 3.94 8.04 -0.26
CA GLN A 32 3.77 9.49 -0.28
C GLN A 32 4.26 10.13 -1.58
N ARG A 33 5.29 9.55 -2.21
CA ARG A 33 5.96 10.12 -3.40
C ARG A 33 5.63 9.31 -4.65
N TYR A 34 4.65 9.79 -5.43
CA TYR A 34 4.22 9.11 -6.66
C TYR A 34 5.36 8.76 -7.65
N PRO A 35 6.37 9.61 -7.89
CA PRO A 35 7.47 9.25 -8.79
C PRO A 35 8.28 8.04 -8.30
N VAL A 36 8.52 7.97 -6.98
CA VAL A 36 9.26 6.87 -6.36
C VAL A 36 8.45 5.59 -6.50
N LEU A 37 7.15 5.64 -6.18
CA LEU A 37 6.23 4.52 -6.39
C LEU A 37 6.24 3.99 -7.83
N ALA A 38 6.20 4.90 -8.81
CA ALA A 38 6.19 4.55 -10.23
C ALA A 38 7.51 3.87 -10.66
N LEU A 39 8.66 4.39 -10.21
CA LEU A 39 9.95 3.74 -10.47
C LEU A 39 10.03 2.34 -9.86
N HIS A 40 9.52 2.16 -8.64
CA HIS A 40 9.41 0.84 -8.04
C HIS A 40 8.49 -0.09 -8.84
N ALA A 41 7.37 0.42 -9.35
CA ALA A 41 6.45 -0.35 -10.18
C ALA A 41 7.12 -0.83 -11.48
N VAL A 42 7.78 0.08 -12.20
CA VAL A 42 8.54 -0.23 -13.43
C VAL A 42 9.64 -1.25 -13.17
N ARG A 43 10.43 -1.07 -12.09
CA ARG A 43 11.49 -2.02 -11.71
C ARG A 43 10.97 -3.43 -11.48
N ASN A 44 9.74 -3.56 -10.95
CA ASN A 44 9.15 -4.86 -10.63
C ASN A 44 8.23 -5.40 -11.75
N GLY A 45 8.08 -4.69 -12.87
CA GLY A 45 7.16 -5.08 -13.94
C GLY A 45 5.68 -5.08 -13.51
N GLU A 46 5.33 -4.33 -12.46
CA GLU A 46 3.98 -4.24 -11.91
C GLU A 46 3.33 -2.90 -12.26
N SER A 47 1.99 -2.83 -12.18
CA SER A 47 1.31 -1.53 -12.27
C SER A 47 1.56 -0.69 -11.00
N PRO A 48 1.56 0.66 -11.09
CA PRO A 48 1.70 1.51 -9.90
C PRO A 48 0.65 1.24 -8.82
N ALA A 49 -0.56 0.84 -9.22
CA ALA A 49 -1.63 0.45 -8.30
C ALA A 49 -1.28 -0.83 -7.52
N MET A 50 -0.72 -1.85 -8.19
CA MET A 50 -0.27 -3.08 -7.53
C MET A 50 0.89 -2.82 -6.58
N MET A 51 1.87 -2.01 -6.99
CA MET A 51 2.97 -1.61 -6.14
C MET A 51 2.47 -0.88 -4.88
N ARG A 52 1.48 0.01 -5.03
CA ARG A 52 0.86 0.72 -3.91
C ARG A 52 0.23 -0.24 -2.91
N LEU A 53 -0.54 -1.22 -3.39
CA LEU A 53 -1.17 -2.23 -2.55
C LEU A 53 -0.14 -3.08 -1.80
N LYS A 54 0.96 -3.44 -2.47
CA LYS A 54 2.08 -4.19 -1.87
C LYS A 54 2.73 -3.45 -0.71
N LEU A 55 3.02 -2.16 -0.90
CA LEU A 55 3.57 -1.32 0.15
C LEU A 55 2.59 -1.11 1.32
N MET A 56 1.30 -0.95 1.03
CA MET A 56 0.26 -0.86 2.08
C MET A 56 0.13 -2.17 2.88
N SER A 57 0.26 -3.32 2.22
CA SER A 57 0.29 -4.64 2.86
C SER A 57 1.50 -4.81 3.79
N MET A 58 2.69 -4.35 3.36
CA MET A 58 3.90 -4.34 4.19
C MET A 58 3.76 -3.47 5.45
N MET A 59 2.99 -2.38 5.38
CA MET A 59 2.72 -1.52 6.54
C MET A 59 1.71 -2.14 7.53
N SER A 60 0.80 -2.98 7.04
CA SER A 60 -0.32 -3.51 7.82
C SER A 60 -0.10 -4.93 8.37
N ASN A 61 1.07 -5.54 8.13
CA ASN A 61 1.34 -6.96 8.41
C ASN A 61 0.31 -7.92 7.79
N ARG A 62 -0.48 -7.46 6.83
CA ARG A 62 -1.54 -8.25 6.21
C ARG A 62 -0.98 -8.87 4.93
N PRO A 63 -1.13 -10.18 4.71
CA PRO A 63 -0.71 -10.78 3.45
C PRO A 63 -1.47 -10.14 2.28
N LEU A 64 -0.77 -9.94 1.16
CA LEU A 64 -1.37 -9.41 -0.05
C LEU A 64 -2.43 -10.41 -0.53
N GLN A 65 -3.70 -10.00 -0.56
CA GLN A 65 -4.78 -10.88 -1.01
C GLN A 65 -4.62 -11.15 -2.52
N PRO A 66 -4.68 -12.42 -2.97
CA PRO A 66 -4.53 -12.79 -4.38
C PRO A 66 -5.62 -12.19 -5.29
N SER A 67 -6.74 -11.72 -4.72
CA SER A 67 -7.83 -11.05 -5.44
C SER A 67 -7.45 -9.73 -6.12
N HIS A 68 -6.34 -9.10 -5.72
CA HIS A 68 -5.91 -7.84 -6.33
C HIS A 68 -5.13 -8.03 -7.64
N ALA A 69 -4.63 -9.24 -7.92
CA ALA A 69 -3.83 -9.54 -9.11
C ALA A 69 -4.64 -9.57 -10.42
N THR A 70 -5.98 -9.58 -10.35
CA THR A 70 -6.87 -9.82 -11.49
C THR A 70 -7.87 -8.70 -11.72
N VAL A 71 -7.47 -7.44 -11.59
CA VAL A 71 -8.29 -6.34 -12.12
C VAL A 71 -8.10 -6.28 -13.64
N LYS A 72 -8.88 -7.10 -14.37
CA LYS A 72 -9.03 -6.94 -15.81
C LYS A 72 -9.75 -5.62 -16.05
N TYR A 73 -9.03 -4.60 -16.50
CA TYR A 73 -9.65 -3.37 -16.96
C TYR A 73 -10.58 -3.71 -18.12
N LYS A 74 -11.89 -3.73 -17.87
CA LYS A 74 -12.88 -3.67 -18.94
C LYS A 74 -12.76 -2.27 -19.51
N LYS A 75 -12.10 -2.16 -20.68
CA LYS A 75 -12.01 -0.94 -21.48
C LYS A 75 -13.43 -0.50 -21.84
N GLY A 76 -14.04 0.29 -20.96
CA GLY A 76 -15.30 0.95 -21.20
C GLY A 76 -15.07 1.97 -22.30
N GLY A 77 -15.52 1.62 -23.51
CA GLY A 77 -15.58 2.58 -24.61
C GLY A 77 -16.40 3.78 -24.18
N VAL A 78 -15.88 4.97 -24.46
CA VAL A 78 -16.57 6.24 -24.24
C VAL A 78 -17.82 6.22 -25.12
N ALA A 79 -18.98 5.96 -24.53
CA ALA A 79 -20.25 6.07 -25.23
C ALA A 79 -20.48 7.57 -25.50
N ARG A 80 -20.15 7.99 -26.73
CA ARG A 80 -20.49 9.30 -27.28
C ARG A 80 -22.01 9.45 -27.18
N ALA A 81 -22.48 10.31 -26.27
CA ALA A 81 -23.88 10.69 -26.21
C ALA A 81 -24.22 11.44 -27.51
N SER A 82 -24.85 10.74 -28.44
CA SER A 82 -25.49 11.36 -29.59
C SER A 82 -26.72 12.11 -29.08
N SER A 83 -26.60 13.43 -29.08
CA SER A 83 -27.71 14.38 -29.01
C SER A 83 -28.72 14.05 -30.12
N SER A 84 -29.92 13.61 -29.75
CA SER A 84 -31.10 13.67 -30.63
C SER A 84 -32.00 14.79 -30.13
N SER A 85 -31.92 15.92 -30.82
CA SER A 85 -32.96 16.94 -30.81
C SER A 85 -34.21 16.29 -31.43
N ASP A 86 -35.23 16.02 -30.62
CA ASP A 86 -36.55 15.66 -31.14
C ASP A 86 -37.42 16.91 -31.11
N ALA A 87 -37.86 17.27 -32.31
CA ALA A 87 -38.75 18.38 -32.59
C ALA A 87 -40.17 17.85 -32.61
N SER A 88 -41.06 18.43 -31.82
CA SER A 88 -42.52 18.48 -32.07
C SER A 88 -43.12 19.59 -31.23
#